data_AF-A0A6G1RFY7-F1
#
_entry.id   AF-A0A6G1RFY7-F1
#
_cell.length_a   1.000
_cell.length_b   1.000
_cell.length_c   1.000
_cell.angle_alpha   90.00
_cell.angle_beta   90.00
_cell.angle_gamma   90.00
#
_symmetry.space_group_name_H-M   'P 1'
#
loop_
_entity.id
_entity.type
_entity.pdbx_description
1 polymer ?
#
loop_
_entity_poly.entity_id
_entity_poly.type
_entity_poly.pdbx_seq_one_letter_code
_entity_poly.pdbx_strand_id
1 'polypeptide(L)'
;MPIVPNTEDGKILMIHICEREQTAKTSSKHYISLNWKEDAEGSDFFSAVLGFILPVAYSYQPDLAVIAIGPNRSLGISGISLLCALLRGLAESRIFVLTEDTERNLMQSVAKALVGASAPHLGLYIPPTQEKVNKIKMLRDQFQQEWKMLQCSVKDGISRN
;
A
#
# COMPACT_ATOMS: atom_id res chain seq x y z
N MET A 1 -0.04 -23.51 3.50
CA MET A 1 -1.08 -22.58 3.95
C MET A 1 -0.42 -21.23 4.18
N PRO A 2 -0.88 -20.13 3.58
CA PRO A 2 -0.38 -18.81 3.97
C PRO A 2 -0.80 -18.55 5.42
N ILE A 3 0.16 -18.31 6.30
CA ILE A 3 -0.10 -17.92 7.69
C ILE A 3 -0.56 -16.47 7.63
N VAL A 4 -1.85 -16.23 7.86
CA VAL A 4 -2.38 -14.88 7.99
C VAL A 4 -2.15 -14.45 9.44
N PRO A 5 -1.41 -13.35 9.70
CA PRO A 5 -1.21 -12.86 11.06
C PRO A 5 -2.54 -12.47 11.69
N ASN A 6 -2.66 -12.64 13.01
CA ASN A 6 -3.83 -12.15 13.73
C ASN A 6 -3.85 -10.62 13.69
N THR A 7 -4.94 -10.05 13.19
CA THR A 7 -5.14 -8.60 13.04
C THR A 7 -6.29 -8.08 13.91
N GLU A 8 -6.87 -8.92 14.77
CA GLU A 8 -8.05 -8.57 15.57
C GLU A 8 -7.69 -7.63 16.75
N ASP A 9 -6.48 -7.74 17.30
CA ASP A 9 -6.03 -6.93 18.43
C ASP A 9 -5.50 -5.54 18.04
N GLY A 10 -5.43 -5.24 16.74
CA GLY A 10 -4.94 -3.99 16.18
C GLY A 10 -3.42 -3.78 16.27
N LYS A 11 -2.65 -4.75 16.77
CA LYS A 11 -1.18 -4.65 16.84
C LYS A 11 -0.49 -4.93 15.51
N ILE A 12 -1.23 -5.47 14.55
CA ILE A 12 -0.74 -5.71 13.20
C ILE A 12 -1.73 -5.11 12.20
N LEU A 13 -1.26 -4.16 11.41
CA LEU A 13 -1.89 -3.73 10.16
C LEU A 13 -1.27 -4.50 9.01
N MET A 14 -2.11 -5.23 8.26
CA MET A 14 -1.72 -5.95 7.06
C MET A 14 -2.39 -5.32 5.83
N ILE A 15 -1.57 -4.84 4.90
CA ILE A 15 -2.01 -4.41 3.57
C ILE A 15 -1.48 -5.44 2.57
N HIS A 16 -2.36 -6.28 2.05
CA HIS A 16 -2.01 -7.31 1.08
C HIS A 16 -2.32 -6.81 -0.34
N ILE A 17 -1.30 -6.75 -1.20
CA ILE A 17 -1.42 -6.29 -2.58
C ILE A 17 -1.35 -7.51 -3.51
N CYS A 18 -2.42 -7.77 -4.26
CA CYS A 18 -2.51 -8.93 -5.14
C CYS A 18 -3.36 -8.64 -6.38
N GLU A 19 -3.20 -9.40 -7.46
CA GLU A 19 -3.99 -9.20 -8.69
C GLU A 19 -5.43 -9.72 -8.56
N ARG A 20 -5.67 -10.75 -7.74
CA ARG A 20 -7.01 -11.36 -7.59
C ARG A 20 -7.70 -10.87 -6.33
N GLU A 21 -9.01 -10.68 -6.44
CA GLU A 21 -9.84 -10.43 -5.28
C GLU A 21 -9.82 -11.64 -4.35
N GLN A 22 -9.53 -11.39 -3.08
CA GLN A 22 -9.65 -12.41 -2.06
C GLN A 22 -11.13 -12.51 -1.66
N THR A 23 -11.71 -13.70 -1.83
CA THR A 23 -13.11 -14.00 -1.51
C THR A 23 -13.38 -14.05 0.01
N ALA A 24 -12.32 -14.18 0.82
CA ALA A 24 -12.42 -14.15 2.27
C ALA A 24 -12.51 -12.70 2.76
N LYS A 25 -13.73 -12.25 3.06
CA LYS A 25 -13.95 -11.03 3.86
C LYS A 25 -13.42 -11.26 5.26
N THR A 26 -12.28 -10.67 5.58
CA THR A 26 -11.81 -10.55 6.96
C THR A 26 -12.67 -9.51 7.67
N SER A 27 -13.15 -9.80 8.87
CA SER A 27 -13.92 -8.87 9.70
C SER A 27 -13.07 -7.74 10.28
N SER A 28 -11.74 -7.86 10.26
CA SER A 28 -10.82 -6.86 10.84
C SER A 28 -10.55 -5.70 9.89
N LYS A 29 -10.69 -4.48 10.42
CA LYS A 29 -10.27 -3.23 9.77
C LYS A 29 -8.76 -3.10 9.56
N HIS A 30 -7.96 -3.92 10.25
CA HIS A 30 -6.50 -3.95 10.15
C HIS A 30 -6.01 -4.98 9.12
N TYR A 31 -6.90 -5.68 8.42
CA TYR A 31 -6.56 -6.47 7.24
C TYR A 31 -7.20 -5.84 6.02
N ILE A 32 -6.37 -5.39 5.08
CA ILE A 32 -6.81 -4.70 3.87
C ILE A 32 -6.24 -5.42 2.66
N SER A 33 -7.12 -5.94 1.81
CA SER A 33 -6.74 -6.51 0.53
C SER A 33 -6.88 -5.45 -0.56
N LEU A 34 -5.76 -4.99 -1.11
CA LEU A 34 -5.72 -4.13 -2.27
C LEU A 34 -5.56 -5.00 -3.51
N ASN A 35 -6.66 -5.21 -4.25
CA ASN A 35 -6.53 -5.82 -5.56
C ASN A 35 -5.85 -4.80 -6.50
N TRP A 36 -4.59 -4.98 -6.83
CA TRP A 36 -3.86 -4.08 -7.73
C TRP A 36 -2.84 -4.84 -8.55
N LYS A 37 -2.79 -4.48 -9.83
CA LYS A 37 -1.78 -4.90 -10.79
C LYS A 37 -1.26 -3.67 -11.50
N GLU A 38 0.05 -3.50 -11.51
CA GLU A 38 0.69 -2.46 -12.31
C GLU A 38 0.46 -2.72 -13.80
N ASP A 39 0.14 -1.66 -14.53
CA ASP A 39 0.21 -1.65 -15.98
C ASP A 39 1.65 -1.86 -16.48
N ALA A 40 1.82 -2.10 -17.78
CA ALA A 40 3.14 -2.34 -18.37
C ALA A 40 4.08 -1.12 -18.18
N GLU A 41 3.48 0.05 -18.02
CA GLU A 41 4.11 1.34 -17.82
C GLU A 41 4.48 1.60 -16.35
N GLY A 42 3.99 0.79 -15.40
CA GLY A 42 4.36 0.79 -13.98
C GLY A 42 4.07 2.10 -13.25
N SER A 43 3.15 2.92 -13.76
CA SER A 43 2.99 4.33 -13.35
C SER A 43 1.75 4.57 -12.50
N ASP A 44 0.77 3.67 -12.55
CA ASP A 44 -0.50 3.85 -11.88
C ASP A 44 -0.48 3.58 -10.38
N PHE A 45 0.44 2.74 -9.90
CA PHE A 45 0.47 2.31 -8.50
C PHE A 45 0.74 3.46 -7.54
N PHE A 46 1.41 4.52 -8.01
CA PHE A 46 1.60 5.77 -7.28
C PHE A 46 0.26 6.34 -6.76
N SER A 47 -0.82 6.23 -7.54
CA SER A 47 -2.15 6.70 -7.13
C SER A 47 -2.71 5.91 -5.94
N ALA A 48 -2.49 4.59 -5.89
CA ALA A 48 -2.89 3.75 -4.75
C ALA A 48 -2.01 4.02 -3.53
N VAL A 49 -0.71 4.22 -3.74
CA VAL A 49 0.25 4.51 -2.66
C VAL A 49 -0.10 5.82 -1.96
N LEU A 50 -0.19 6.92 -2.70
CA LEU A 50 -0.54 8.23 -2.14
C LEU A 50 -2.00 8.31 -1.73
N GLY A 51 -2.86 7.68 -2.51
CA GLY A 51 -4.30 7.82 -2.36
C GLY A 51 -4.86 7.00 -1.21
N PHE A 52 -4.18 5.94 -0.79
CA PHE A 52 -4.73 5.00 0.18
C PHE A 52 -3.67 4.43 1.13
N ILE A 53 -2.61 3.80 0.61
CA ILE A 53 -1.64 3.06 1.44
C ILE A 53 -0.96 3.97 2.46
N LEU A 54 -0.40 5.11 2.03
CA LEU A 54 0.27 6.03 2.93
C LEU A 54 -0.68 6.64 3.97
N PRO A 55 -1.87 7.19 3.60
CA PRO A 55 -2.83 7.66 4.60
C PRO A 55 -3.17 6.64 5.68
N VAL A 56 -3.37 5.37 5.31
CA VAL A 56 -3.62 4.29 6.27
C VAL A 56 -2.40 4.05 7.14
N ALA A 57 -1.21 3.89 6.54
CA ALA A 57 0.01 3.59 7.27
C ALA A 57 0.42 4.72 8.24
N TYR A 58 0.26 5.99 7.84
CA TYR A 58 0.50 7.14 8.71
C TYR A 58 -0.58 7.29 9.80
N SER A 59 -1.84 6.91 9.52
CA SER A 59 -2.87 6.85 10.56
C SER A 59 -2.56 5.78 11.60
N TYR A 60 -2.00 4.65 11.16
CA TYR A 60 -1.66 3.51 12.00
C TYR A 60 -0.45 3.77 12.90
N GLN A 61 0.56 4.52 12.42
CA GLN A 61 1.78 4.85 13.17
C GLN A 61 2.52 3.59 13.66
N PRO A 62 3.02 2.73 12.75
CA PRO A 62 3.70 1.51 13.13
C PRO A 62 5.05 1.80 13.82
N ASP A 63 5.42 0.93 14.76
CA ASP A 63 6.76 0.90 15.35
C ASP A 63 7.79 0.16 14.47
N LEU A 64 7.31 -0.66 13.52
CA LEU A 64 8.10 -1.43 12.56
C LEU A 64 7.29 -1.62 11.27
N ALA A 65 7.90 -1.40 10.11
CA ALA A 65 7.30 -1.75 8.83
C ALA A 65 7.93 -3.03 8.25
N VAL A 66 7.10 -4.01 7.88
CA VAL A 66 7.54 -5.24 7.22
C VAL A 66 6.99 -5.26 5.79
N ILE A 67 7.86 -5.43 4.80
CA ILE A 67 7.48 -5.57 3.39
C ILE A 67 7.83 -6.98 2.95
N ALA A 68 6.82 -7.81 2.70
CA ALA A 68 6.98 -9.18 2.21
C ALA A 68 6.70 -9.24 0.71
N ILE A 69 7.67 -9.71 -0.08
CA ILE A 69 7.59 -9.82 -1.53
C ILE A 69 7.60 -11.30 -1.91
N GLY A 70 6.45 -11.79 -2.40
CA GLY A 70 6.31 -13.17 -2.89
C GLY A 70 6.74 -13.33 -4.36
N PRO A 71 6.89 -14.58 -4.83
CA PRO A 71 7.40 -14.89 -6.17
C PRO A 71 6.47 -14.50 -7.32
N ASN A 72 5.17 -14.30 -7.05
CA ASN A 72 4.15 -13.89 -8.02
C ASN A 72 3.67 -12.46 -7.72
N ARG A 73 4.61 -11.54 -7.52
CA ARG A 73 4.32 -10.12 -7.23
C ARG A 73 3.48 -9.49 -8.36
N SER A 74 2.45 -8.75 -7.99
CA SER A 74 1.62 -7.99 -8.95
C SER A 74 2.18 -6.59 -9.27
N LEU A 75 3.30 -6.23 -8.62
CA LEU A 75 4.00 -4.95 -8.76
C LEU A 75 5.37 -5.16 -9.40
N GLY A 76 5.78 -4.22 -10.24
CA GLY A 76 7.12 -4.12 -10.80
C GLY A 76 8.15 -3.61 -9.78
N ILE A 77 9.40 -3.57 -10.23
CA ILE A 77 10.53 -3.13 -9.39
C ILE A 77 10.38 -1.66 -8.99
N SER A 78 9.90 -0.80 -9.90
CA SER A 78 9.68 0.62 -9.63
C SER A 78 8.66 0.83 -8.51
N GLY A 79 7.50 0.15 -8.57
CA GLY A 79 6.46 0.24 -7.56
C GLY A 79 6.91 -0.22 -6.19
N ILE A 80 7.62 -1.35 -6.12
CA ILE A 80 8.15 -1.88 -4.86
C ILE A 80 9.20 -0.93 -4.27
N SER A 81 10.14 -0.44 -5.08
CA SER A 81 11.17 0.50 -4.62
C SER A 81 10.57 1.83 -4.19
N LEU A 82 9.54 2.32 -4.90
CA LEU A 82 8.77 3.50 -4.52
C LEU A 82 8.11 3.31 -3.16
N LEU A 83 7.43 2.18 -2.96
CA LEU A 83 6.79 1.86 -1.69
C LEU A 83 7.81 1.81 -0.55
N CYS A 84 8.94 1.12 -0.76
CA CYS A 84 10.04 1.08 0.21
C CYS A 84 10.55 2.49 0.56
N ALA A 85 10.77 3.34 -0.45
CA ALA A 85 11.28 4.69 -0.25
C ALA A 85 10.29 5.58 0.53
N LEU A 86 9.00 5.50 0.21
CA LEU A 86 7.97 6.34 0.84
C LEU A 86 7.63 5.88 2.27
N LEU A 87 7.68 4.58 2.55
CA LEU A 87 7.43 4.05 3.89
C LEU A 87 8.57 4.36 4.88
N ARG A 88 9.73 4.84 4.43
CA ARG A 88 10.84 5.28 5.32
C ARG A 88 10.45 6.42 6.26
N GLY A 89 9.43 7.20 5.90
CA GLY A 89 8.89 8.24 6.79
C GLY A 89 8.15 7.69 8.02
N LEU A 90 7.91 6.38 8.09
CA LEU A 90 7.25 5.70 9.20
C LEU A 90 8.26 4.99 10.10
N ALA A 91 7.85 4.62 11.31
CA ALA A 91 8.60 3.73 12.21
C ALA A 91 10.06 4.15 12.46
N GLU A 92 10.39 5.45 12.39
CA GLU A 92 11.77 5.96 12.43
C GLU A 92 12.70 5.25 11.42
N SER A 93 12.16 4.93 10.23
CA SER A 93 12.83 4.16 9.18
C SER A 93 13.22 2.72 9.59
N ARG A 94 12.62 2.16 10.65
CA ARG A 94 12.71 0.72 10.96
C ARG A 94 11.87 -0.07 9.96
N ILE A 95 12.51 -0.49 8.87
CA ILE A 95 11.90 -1.28 7.82
C ILE A 95 12.66 -2.60 7.66
N PHE A 96 11.91 -3.70 7.63
CA PHE A 96 12.41 -5.02 7.28
C PHE A 96 11.78 -5.51 5.99
N VAL A 97 12.59 -5.85 4.98
CA VAL A 97 12.10 -6.38 3.71
C VAL A 97 12.48 -7.85 3.59
N LEU A 98 11.47 -8.69 3.37
CA LEU A 98 11.60 -10.11 3.10
C LEU A 98 11.21 -10.35 1.64
N THR A 99 12.09 -10.99 0.87
CA THR A 99 11.82 -11.32 -0.53
C THR A 99 12.08 -12.80 -0.78
N GLU A 100 11.08 -13.49 -1.32
CA GLU A 100 11.26 -14.83 -1.92
C GLU A 100 11.72 -14.72 -3.38
N ASP A 101 11.65 -13.52 -3.94
CA ASP A 101 12.09 -13.22 -5.29
C ASP A 101 13.62 -13.15 -5.38
N THR A 102 14.20 -13.88 -6.33
CA THR A 102 15.64 -13.99 -6.55
C THR A 102 16.18 -13.00 -7.58
N GLU A 103 15.34 -12.12 -8.13
CA GLU A 103 15.76 -11.13 -9.10
C GLU A 103 16.75 -10.12 -8.49
N ARG A 104 18.00 -10.13 -8.98
CA ARG A 104 19.06 -9.24 -8.49
C ARG A 104 18.71 -7.76 -8.62
N ASN A 105 18.05 -7.38 -9.71
CA ASN A 105 17.67 -5.99 -9.96
C ASN A 105 16.67 -5.48 -8.91
N LEU A 106 15.71 -6.33 -8.51
CA LEU A 106 14.76 -6.02 -7.45
C LEU A 106 15.49 -5.80 -6.12
N MET A 107 16.33 -6.76 -5.70
CA MET A 107 17.10 -6.65 -4.46
C MET A 107 17.96 -5.38 -4.41
N GLN A 108 18.66 -5.07 -5.51
CA GLN A 108 19.48 -3.87 -5.60
C GLN A 108 18.65 -2.58 -5.54
N SER A 109 17.49 -2.56 -6.19
CA SER A 109 16.60 -1.40 -6.21
C SER A 109 15.98 -1.15 -4.83
N VAL A 110 15.51 -2.21 -4.15
CA VAL A 110 15.02 -2.16 -2.78
C VAL A 110 16.10 -1.69 -1.83
N ALA A 111 17.32 -2.25 -1.91
CA ALA A 111 18.42 -1.85 -1.04
C ALA A 111 18.76 -0.36 -1.21
N LYS A 112 18.82 0.14 -2.47
CA LYS A 112 19.02 1.57 -2.75
C LYS A 112 17.90 2.44 -2.17
N ALA A 113 16.65 1.99 -2.28
CA ALA A 113 15.49 2.70 -1.74
C ALA A 113 15.55 2.81 -0.21
N LEU A 114 15.88 1.71 0.49
CA LEU A 114 15.98 1.65 1.96
C LEU A 114 17.09 2.55 2.52
N VAL A 115 18.25 2.55 1.87
CA VAL A 115 19.39 3.42 2.26
C VAL A 115 19.14 4.88 1.88
N GLY A 116 18.15 5.16 1.02
CA GLY A 116 17.90 6.51 0.50
C GLY A 116 18.95 6.96 -0.52
N ALA A 117 19.69 6.02 -1.12
CA ALA A 117 20.76 6.29 -2.07
C ALA A 117 20.26 6.73 -3.45
N SER A 118 18.97 6.56 -3.73
CA SER A 118 18.33 6.95 -4.99
C SER A 118 16.92 7.43 -4.72
N ALA A 119 16.52 8.52 -5.37
CA ALA A 119 15.11 8.86 -5.45
C ALA A 119 14.37 7.73 -6.20
N PRO A 120 13.18 7.32 -5.73
CA PRO A 120 12.41 6.31 -6.44
C PRO A 120 12.04 6.85 -7.83
N HIS A 121 12.26 6.03 -8.86
CA HIS A 121 11.84 6.38 -10.22
C HIS A 121 10.32 6.31 -10.31
N LEU A 122 9.68 7.48 -10.44
CA LEU A 122 8.23 7.61 -10.58
C LEU A 122 7.71 7.25 -11.99
N GLY A 123 8.60 6.94 -12.93
CA GLY A 123 8.25 6.70 -14.32
C GLY A 123 7.70 7.95 -15.02
N LEU A 124 7.09 7.75 -16.19
CA LEU A 124 6.24 8.77 -16.81
C LEU A 124 4.93 8.81 -16.03
N TYR A 125 4.48 9.99 -15.63
CA TYR A 125 3.16 10.11 -15.02
C TYR A 125 2.08 9.86 -16.07
N ILE A 126 1.40 8.72 -15.95
CA ILE A 126 0.18 8.41 -16.69
C ILE A 126 -0.97 8.48 -15.69
N PRO A 127 -2.02 9.29 -15.96
CA PRO A 127 -3.19 9.32 -15.10
C PRO A 127 -3.77 7.90 -14.92
N PRO A 128 -4.11 7.49 -13.68
CA PRO A 128 -4.72 6.19 -13.45
C PRO A 128 -6.04 6.08 -14.22
N THR A 129 -6.37 4.88 -14.69
CA THR A 129 -7.64 4.61 -15.36
C THR A 129 -8.83 4.93 -14.43
N GLN A 130 -9.99 5.24 -15.02
CA GLN A 130 -11.21 5.52 -14.24
C GLN A 130 -11.59 4.35 -13.31
N GLU A 131 -11.31 3.12 -13.73
CA GLU A 131 -11.49 1.92 -12.90
C GLU A 131 -10.63 1.97 -11.63
N LYS A 132 -9.33 2.29 -11.78
CA LYS A 132 -8.39 2.41 -10.66
C LYS A 132 -8.74 3.56 -9.72
N VAL A 133 -9.16 4.70 -10.28
CA VAL A 133 -9.68 5.84 -9.50
C VAL A 133 -10.91 5.43 -8.69
N ASN A 134 -11.89 4.77 -9.32
CA ASN A 134 -13.11 4.33 -8.64
C ASN A 134 -12.78 3.32 -7.54
N LYS A 135 -11.82 2.41 -7.78
CA LYS A 135 -11.35 1.45 -6.77
C LYS A 135 -10.77 2.15 -5.54
N ILE A 136 -9.92 3.17 -5.72
CA ILE A 136 -9.37 3.96 -4.61
C ILE A 136 -10.50 4.68 -3.86
N LYS A 137 -11.48 5.25 -4.56
CA LYS A 137 -12.65 5.89 -3.94
C LYS A 137 -13.43 4.90 -3.08
N MET A 138 -13.77 3.73 -3.62
CA MET A 138 -14.48 2.68 -2.88
C MET A 138 -13.72 2.24 -1.63
N LEU A 139 -12.40 2.07 -1.72
CA LEU A 139 -11.56 1.73 -0.57
C LEU A 139 -11.55 2.84 0.47
N ARG A 140 -11.42 4.11 0.06
CA ARG A 140 -11.53 5.25 0.98
C ARG A 140 -12.89 5.25 1.66
N ASP A 141 -13.98 5.09 0.91
CA ASP A 141 -15.32 5.10 1.47
C ASP A 141 -15.54 4.00 2.51
N GLN A 142 -14.98 2.82 2.25
CA GLN A 142 -15.02 1.67 3.15
C GLN A 142 -14.24 1.93 4.45
N PHE A 143 -13.09 2.60 4.38
CA PHE A 143 -12.11 2.64 5.46
C PHE A 143 -11.98 4.00 6.17
N GLN A 144 -12.58 5.07 5.65
CA GLN A 144 -12.44 6.43 6.16
C GLN A 144 -12.97 6.68 7.57
N GLN A 145 -13.90 5.85 8.07
CA GLN A 145 -14.37 5.99 9.47
C GLN A 145 -13.31 5.52 10.47
N GLU A 146 -12.52 4.52 10.08
CA GLU A 146 -11.48 3.92 10.92
C GLU A 146 -10.14 4.65 10.76
N TRP A 147 -9.83 5.08 9.54
CA TRP A 147 -8.55 5.69 9.17
C TRP A 147 -8.78 7.14 8.75
N LYS A 148 -8.67 8.07 9.71
CA LYS A 148 -9.06 9.47 9.54
C LYS A 148 -8.32 10.19 8.41
N MET A 149 -7.06 9.84 8.10
CA MET A 149 -6.33 10.46 6.99
C MET A 149 -6.89 10.12 5.60
N LEU A 150 -7.83 9.17 5.50
CA LEU A 150 -8.55 8.89 4.24
C LEU A 150 -9.70 9.87 3.97
N GLN A 151 -10.11 10.67 4.95
CA GLN A 151 -11.17 11.66 4.78
C GLN A 151 -10.64 12.85 3.98
N CYS A 152 -10.99 12.91 2.70
CA CYS A 152 -10.58 13.98 1.79
C CYS A 152 -11.73 14.92 1.40
N SER A 153 -12.90 14.77 2.03
CA SER A 153 -14.06 15.65 1.86
C SER A 153 -14.70 15.94 3.21
N VAL A 154 -15.36 17.09 3.30
CA VAL A 154 -16.20 17.41 4.45
C VAL A 154 -17.43 16.52 4.38
N LYS A 155 -17.84 15.91 5.50
CA LYS A 155 -19.16 15.27 5.60
C LYS A 155 -20.18 16.38 5.45
N ASP A 156 -21.01 16.33 4.40
CA ASP A 156 -22.11 17.28 4.23
C ASP A 156 -22.90 17.33 5.56
N GLY A 157 -22.76 18.46 6.24
CA GLY A 157 -23.36 18.66 7.55
C GLY A 157 -24.85 18.51 7.41
N ILE A 158 -25.43 17.69 8.28
CA ILE A 158 -26.86 17.55 8.56
C ILE A 158 -27.55 18.88 8.24
N SER A 159 -28.42 18.90 7.22
CA SER A 159 -29.37 19.99 7.02
C SER A 159 -30.09 20.18 8.35
N ARG A 160 -29.74 21.26 9.05
CA ARG A 160 -30.49 21.71 10.21
C ARG A 160 -31.85 22.14 9.67
N ASN A 161 -32.88 21.36 10.01
CA ASN A 161 -34.28 21.74 9.89
C ASN A 161 -34.53 23.09 10.58
#